data_AF-A0A7J0FE08-F1
#
_entry.id   AF-A0A7J0FE08-F1
#
_cell.length_a   1.000
_cell.length_b   1.000
_cell.length_c   1.000
_cell.angle_alpha   90.00
_cell.angle_beta   90.00
_cell.angle_gamma   90.00
#
_symmetry.space_group_name_H-M   'P 1'
#
loop_
_entity.id
_entity.type
_entity.pdbx_description
1 polymer ?
#
loop_
_entity_poly.entity_id
_entity_poly.type
_entity_poly.pdbx_seq_one_letter_code
_entity_poly.pdbx_strand_id
1 'polypeptide(L)'
;MKWLVDPKKNGLATQHMKSFSERLATQHMKSFSERLRSYDLRYDNLFDPYYDVDIKLSRLPREVVDARNQRLKRAMNLSMKHEYLPGHIQVMQTPLSYQQDMLALVKREMLNVTLWEPYSSISAPFLELITTSTAAASN
;
A
#
# COMPACT_ATOMS: atom_id res chain seq x y z
N MET A 1 -8.54 -38.95 9.68
CA MET A 1 -7.60 -38.07 10.39
C MET A 1 -7.42 -36.69 9.73
N LYS A 2 -7.33 -36.56 8.40
CA LYS A 2 -7.02 -35.28 7.71
C LYS A 2 -8.03 -34.13 7.96
N TRP A 3 -9.31 -34.44 8.14
CA TRP A 3 -10.37 -33.43 8.36
C TRP A 3 -10.22 -32.62 9.66
N LEU A 4 -9.56 -33.16 10.69
CA LEU A 4 -9.36 -32.48 11.98
C LEU A 4 -8.41 -31.27 11.86
N VAL A 5 -7.43 -31.36 10.95
CA VAL A 5 -6.34 -30.37 10.80
C VAL A 5 -6.64 -29.38 9.68
N ASP A 6 -7.56 -29.72 8.75
CA ASP A 6 -7.91 -28.88 7.62
C ASP A 6 -8.71 -27.62 8.06
N PRO A 7 -8.13 -26.41 7.98
CA PRO A 7 -8.78 -25.17 8.41
C PRO A 7 -9.94 -24.75 7.48
N LYS A 8 -10.12 -25.41 6.33
CA LYS A 8 -11.26 -25.16 5.43
C LYS A 8 -12.50 -25.97 5.80
N LYS A 9 -12.34 -27.00 6.64
CA LYS A 9 -13.39 -27.97 7.00
C LYS A 9 -13.73 -27.96 8.50
N ASN A 10 -12.85 -27.39 9.33
CA ASN A 10 -13.03 -27.32 10.78
C ASN A 10 -12.86 -25.87 11.30
N GLY A 11 -13.89 -25.35 11.98
CA GLY A 11 -13.87 -24.01 12.59
C GLY A 11 -12.82 -23.85 13.69
N LEU A 12 -12.56 -24.89 14.49
CA LEU A 12 -11.54 -24.89 15.54
C LEU A 12 -10.12 -24.82 14.94
N ALA A 13 -9.86 -25.60 13.90
CA ALA A 13 -8.59 -25.55 13.16
C ALA A 13 -8.38 -24.18 12.49
N THR A 14 -9.46 -23.56 12.00
CA THR A 14 -9.42 -22.19 11.47
C THR A 14 -9.01 -21.18 12.53
N GLN A 15 -9.64 -21.24 13.72
CA GLN A 15 -9.37 -20.32 14.81
C GLN A 15 -7.95 -20.48 15.37
N HIS A 16 -7.49 -21.72 15.49
CA HIS A 16 -6.11 -22.00 15.90
C HIS A 16 -5.09 -21.51 14.85
N MET A 17 -5.35 -21.71 13.56
CA MET A 17 -4.48 -21.20 12.51
C MET A 17 -4.46 -19.68 12.47
N LYS A 18 -5.62 -19.03 12.63
CA LYS A 18 -5.73 -17.56 12.71
C LYS A 18 -4.90 -17.01 13.86
N SER A 19 -5.15 -17.49 15.08
CA SER A 19 -4.40 -17.05 16.27
C SER A 19 -2.90 -17.32 16.17
N PHE A 20 -2.49 -18.45 15.59
CA PHE A 20 -1.08 -18.73 15.31
C PHE A 20 -0.49 -17.73 14.31
N SER A 21 -1.16 -17.50 13.19
CA SER A 21 -0.71 -16.55 12.17
C SER A 21 -0.64 -15.10 12.69
N GLU A 22 -1.60 -14.70 13.52
CA GLU A 22 -1.62 -13.38 14.19
C GLU A 22 -0.43 -13.22 15.14
N ARG A 23 -0.07 -14.26 15.90
CA ARG A 23 1.12 -14.25 16.76
C ARG A 23 2.40 -14.09 15.96
N LEU A 24 2.55 -14.85 14.87
CA LEU A 24 3.71 -14.74 13.99
C LEU A 24 3.80 -13.35 13.34
N ALA A 25 2.68 -12.82 12.85
CA ALA A 25 2.61 -11.48 12.30
C ALA A 25 3.00 -10.42 13.34
N THR A 26 2.53 -10.54 14.57
CA THR A 26 2.87 -9.62 15.66
C THR A 26 4.36 -9.65 16.00
N GLN A 27 4.96 -10.84 16.09
CA GLN A 27 6.40 -10.99 16.33
C GLN A 27 7.23 -10.41 15.19
N HIS A 28 6.82 -10.67 13.95
CA HIS A 28 7.46 -10.11 12.76
C HIS A 28 7.37 -8.58 12.76
N MET A 29 6.18 -8.01 12.97
CA MET A 29 5.99 -6.56 13.04
C MET A 29 6.81 -5.92 14.16
N LYS A 30 6.91 -6.57 15.33
CA LYS A 30 7.74 -6.09 16.44
C LYS A 30 9.21 -6.00 16.04
N SER A 31 9.81 -7.13 15.64
CA SER A 31 11.22 -7.20 15.25
C SER A 31 11.56 -6.27 14.07
N PHE A 32 10.64 -6.15 13.12
CA PHE A 32 10.78 -5.27 11.98
C PHE A 32 10.70 -3.79 12.37
N SER A 33 9.76 -3.42 13.26
CA SER A 33 9.63 -2.05 13.77
C SER A 33 10.85 -1.61 14.57
N GLU A 34 11.47 -2.51 15.34
CA GLU A 34 12.71 -2.26 16.08
C GLU A 34 13.86 -1.96 15.12
N ARG A 35 14.00 -2.73 14.04
CA ARG A 35 15.00 -2.48 12.99
C ARG A 35 14.79 -1.19 12.22
N LEU A 36 13.53 -0.83 11.94
CA LEU A 36 13.24 0.45 11.29
C LEU A 36 13.62 1.62 12.19
N ARG A 37 13.36 1.51 13.50
CA ARG A 37 13.73 2.54 14.47
C ARG A 37 15.24 2.72 14.59
N SER A 38 16.00 1.64 14.56
CA SER A 38 17.47 1.72 14.69
C SER A 38 18.14 2.52 13.57
N TYR A 39 17.51 2.59 12.39
CA TYR A 39 18.01 3.33 11.22
C TYR A 39 17.24 4.63 10.90
N ASP A 40 16.29 5.05 11.75
CA ASP A 40 15.41 6.21 11.48
C ASP A 40 14.61 6.10 10.17
N LEU A 41 14.21 4.88 9.84
CA LEU A 41 13.35 4.59 8.71
C LEU A 41 11.90 4.43 9.15
N ARG A 42 10.99 4.80 8.25
CA ARG A 42 9.58 4.41 8.34
C ARG A 42 9.28 3.37 7.27
N TYR A 43 8.23 2.59 7.47
CA TYR A 43 7.82 1.56 6.52
C TYR A 43 7.64 2.12 5.11
N ASP A 44 7.01 3.30 4.99
CA ASP A 44 6.75 3.93 3.71
C ASP A 44 8.01 4.35 2.93
N ASN A 45 9.16 4.45 3.60
CA ASN A 45 10.43 4.81 2.96
C ASN A 45 11.05 3.65 2.18
N LEU A 46 10.59 2.42 2.41
CA LEU A 46 11.10 1.22 1.75
C LEU A 46 10.61 1.09 0.31
N PHE A 47 9.53 1.80 -0.04
CA PHE A 47 8.96 1.75 -1.38
C PHE A 47 9.82 2.53 -2.38
N ASP A 48 10.11 1.89 -3.51
CA ASP A 48 10.94 2.46 -4.57
C ASP A 48 10.06 3.25 -5.56
N PRO A 49 10.29 4.57 -5.71
CA PRO A 49 9.56 5.38 -6.69
C PRO A 49 9.62 4.86 -8.14
N TYR A 50 10.64 4.09 -8.50
CA TYR A 50 10.83 3.60 -9.87
C TYR A 50 9.98 2.35 -10.19
N TYR A 51 9.80 1.45 -9.21
CA TYR A 51 9.10 0.18 -9.41
C TYR A 51 7.68 0.17 -8.83
N ASP A 52 7.39 0.98 -7.81
CA ASP A 52 6.07 1.06 -7.18
C ASP A 52 5.21 2.15 -7.84
N VAL A 53 4.48 1.77 -8.90
CA VAL A 53 3.64 2.65 -9.75
C VAL A 53 2.60 3.46 -8.95
N ASP A 54 2.19 2.94 -7.80
CA ASP A 54 1.11 3.51 -6.96
C ASP A 54 1.59 4.63 -6.02
N ILE A 55 2.91 4.82 -5.86
CA ILE A 55 3.48 5.78 -4.91
C ILE A 55 4.06 6.96 -5.70
N LYS A 56 3.17 7.79 -6.23
CA LYS A 56 3.57 9.05 -6.86
C LYS A 56 3.93 10.08 -5.78
N LEU A 57 5.22 10.13 -5.40
CA LEU A 57 5.76 11.13 -4.45
C LEU A 57 5.46 12.57 -4.90
N SER A 58 5.26 12.80 -6.20
CA SER A 58 4.92 14.10 -6.79
C SER A 58 3.57 14.66 -6.34
N ARG A 59 2.67 13.83 -5.81
CA ARG A 59 1.36 14.26 -5.27
C ARG A 59 1.43 14.69 -3.81
N LEU A 60 2.50 14.32 -3.11
CA LEU A 60 2.65 14.64 -1.69
C LEU A 60 3.15 16.08 -1.50
N PRO A 61 2.79 16.73 -0.38
CA PRO A 61 3.36 18.02 -0.02
C PRO A 61 4.88 17.91 0.13
N ARG A 62 5.58 18.95 -0.29
CA ARG A 62 7.03 18.93 -0.45
C ARG A 62 7.76 18.69 0.88
N GLU A 63 7.21 19.19 1.98
CA GLU A 63 7.73 19.04 3.34
C GLU A 63 7.82 17.55 3.73
N VAL A 64 6.85 16.75 3.31
CA VAL A 64 6.82 15.31 3.60
C VAL A 64 7.88 14.59 2.79
N VAL A 65 8.04 14.96 1.52
CA VAL A 65 9.06 14.40 0.62
C VAL A 65 10.46 14.76 1.13
N ASP A 66 10.68 16.00 1.54
CA ASP A 66 11.97 16.45 2.08
C ASP A 66 12.28 15.75 3.41
N ALA A 67 11.31 15.60 4.30
CA ALA A 67 11.46 14.82 5.53
C ALA A 67 11.73 13.33 5.26
N ARG A 68 11.15 12.76 4.20
CA ARG A 68 11.46 11.39 3.73
C ARG A 68 12.91 11.31 3.27
N ASN A 69 13.34 12.22 2.41
CA ASN A 69 14.69 12.25 1.85
C ASN A 69 15.75 12.47 2.94
N GLN A 70 15.46 13.29 3.94
CA GLN A 70 16.35 13.49 5.07
C GLN A 70 16.52 12.19 5.89
N ARG A 71 15.44 11.45 6.14
CA ARG A 71 15.49 10.14 6.80
C ARG A 71 16.31 9.13 6.01
N LEU A 72 16.11 9.04 4.70
CA LEU A 72 16.88 8.15 3.82
C LEU A 72 18.38 8.47 3.85
N LYS A 73 18.76 9.76 3.79
CA LYS A 73 20.15 10.19 3.91
C LYS A 73 20.76 9.82 5.26
N ARG A 74 20.03 10.00 6.36
CA ARG A 74 20.49 9.61 7.71
C ARG A 74 20.66 8.10 7.83
N ALA A 75 19.68 7.33 7.37
CA ALA A 75 19.74 5.87 7.36
C ALA A 75 20.94 5.35 6.56
N MET A 76 21.20 5.93 5.40
CA MET A 76 22.36 5.59 4.58
C MET A 76 23.67 5.90 5.29
N ASN A 77 23.79 7.08 5.91
CA ASN A 77 24.98 7.42 6.70
C ASN A 77 25.19 6.47 7.89
N LEU A 78 24.13 6.11 8.62
CA LEU A 78 24.20 5.12 9.71
C LEU A 78 24.61 3.74 9.20
N SER A 79 24.05 3.31 8.07
CA SER A 79 24.39 2.05 7.42
C SER A 79 25.85 2.00 6.99
N MET A 80 26.38 3.09 6.40
CA MET A 80 27.78 3.18 5.98
C MET A 80 28.75 3.17 7.16
N LYS A 81 28.35 3.73 8.30
CA LYS A 81 29.14 3.75 9.53
C LYS A 81 29.01 2.47 10.37
N HIS A 82 28.10 1.56 10.01
CA HIS A 82 27.73 0.42 10.84
C HIS A 82 27.29 0.81 12.27
N GLU A 83 26.65 1.97 12.39
CA GLU A 83 26.16 2.53 13.65
C GLU A 83 24.63 2.56 13.69
N TYR A 84 24.06 2.61 14.89
CA TYR A 84 22.62 2.74 15.11
C TYR A 84 22.29 4.06 15.78
N LEU A 85 21.05 4.50 15.62
CA LEU A 85 20.54 5.67 16.30
C LEU A 85 20.57 5.47 17.83
N PRO A 86 20.88 6.49 18.65
CA PRO A 86 20.87 6.34 20.10
C PRO A 86 19.46 6.04 20.63
N GLY A 87 19.37 5.18 21.65
CA GLY A 87 18.11 4.59 22.13
C GLY A 87 17.04 5.60 22.54
N HIS A 88 17.42 6.75 23.11
CA HIS A 88 16.46 7.80 23.48
C HIS A 88 15.71 8.39 22.27
N ILE A 89 16.37 8.45 21.09
CA ILE A 89 15.73 8.94 19.85
C ILE A 89 14.87 7.85 19.22
N GLN A 90 15.28 6.58 19.31
CA GLN A 90 14.51 5.45 18.78
C GLN A 90 13.10 5.36 19.42
N VAL A 91 12.97 5.70 20.70
CA VAL A 91 11.68 5.69 21.41
C VAL A 91 10.71 6.75 20.87
N MET A 92 11.23 7.89 20.39
CA MET A 92 10.42 8.98 19.85
C MET A 92 9.89 8.69 18.43
N GLN A 93 10.32 7.60 17.79
CA GLN A 93 9.97 7.32 16.40
C GLN A 93 8.67 6.53 16.24
N THR A 94 7.95 6.88 15.17
CA THR A 94 6.73 6.23 14.72
C THR A 94 6.98 5.52 13.38
N PRO A 95 7.54 4.29 13.37
CA PRO A 95 7.98 3.62 12.14
C PRO A 95 6.83 3.17 11.22
N LEU A 96 5.60 3.02 11.71
CA LEU A 96 4.49 2.37 10.99
C LEU A 96 3.48 3.32 10.32
N SER A 97 3.66 4.65 10.37
CA SER A 97 2.63 5.57 9.85
C SER A 97 3.19 6.78 9.08
N TYR A 98 2.66 7.01 7.87
CA TYR A 98 2.21 8.32 7.36
C TYR A 98 1.44 8.24 6.02
N GLN A 99 1.70 7.26 5.15
CA GLN A 99 1.22 7.31 3.74
C GLN A 99 -0.01 6.45 3.41
N GLN A 100 -0.60 5.74 4.37
CA GLN A 100 -1.72 4.82 4.09
C GLN A 100 -2.95 5.53 3.52
N ASP A 101 -3.26 6.75 3.97
CA ASP A 101 -4.43 7.49 3.50
C ASP A 101 -4.30 7.93 2.04
N MET A 102 -3.13 8.42 1.64
CA MET A 102 -2.85 8.79 0.25
C MET A 102 -2.78 7.56 -0.67
N LEU A 103 -2.18 6.47 -0.19
CA LEU A 103 -2.17 5.18 -0.90
C LEU A 103 -3.59 4.64 -1.09
N ALA A 104 -4.45 4.76 -0.08
CA ALA A 104 -5.84 4.34 -0.16
C ALA A 104 -6.62 5.18 -1.20
N LEU A 105 -6.35 6.49 -1.28
CA LEU A 105 -6.93 7.37 -2.29
C LEU A 105 -6.50 6.99 -3.70
N VAL A 106 -5.19 6.79 -3.95
CA VAL A 106 -4.68 6.40 -5.28
C VAL A 106 -5.24 5.05 -5.71
N LYS A 107 -5.28 4.06 -4.80
CA LYS A 107 -5.87 2.75 -5.09
C LYS A 107 -7.36 2.85 -5.40
N ARG A 108 -8.09 3.73 -4.71
CA ARG A 108 -9.50 4.01 -5.01
C ARG A 108 -9.67 4.64 -6.39
N GLU A 109 -8.82 5.60 -6.76
CA GLU A 109 -8.84 6.20 -8.10
C GLU A 109 -8.55 5.17 -9.20
N MET A 110 -7.53 4.32 -9.01
CA MET A 110 -7.21 3.26 -9.98
C MET A 110 -8.34 2.23 -10.11
N LEU A 111 -8.92 1.81 -8.99
CA LEU A 111 -10.09 0.93 -9.00
C LEU A 111 -11.26 1.58 -9.75
N ASN A 112 -11.52 2.86 -9.54
CA ASN A 112 -12.53 3.58 -10.31
C ASN A 112 -12.20 3.50 -11.80
N VAL A 113 -10.98 3.87 -12.23
CA VAL A 113 -10.59 3.81 -13.65
C VAL A 113 -10.78 2.41 -14.25
N THR A 114 -10.30 1.36 -13.56
CA THR A 114 -10.47 -0.04 -14.01
C THR A 114 -11.94 -0.47 -14.08
N LEU A 115 -12.80 0.04 -13.19
CA LEU A 115 -14.23 -0.26 -13.20
C LEU A 115 -15.00 0.53 -14.28
N TRP A 116 -14.52 1.73 -14.66
CA TRP A 116 -15.17 2.57 -15.69
C TRP A 116 -14.73 2.23 -17.12
N GLU A 117 -13.51 1.72 -17.34
CA GLU A 117 -13.00 1.23 -18.63
C GLU A 117 -13.98 0.26 -19.37
N PRO A 118 -14.59 -0.74 -18.71
CA PRO A 118 -15.59 -1.59 -19.35
C PRO A 118 -16.94 -0.88 -19.59
N TYR A 119 -17.25 0.23 -18.92
CA TYR A 119 -18.50 0.98 -19.14
C TYR A 119 -18.40 2.00 -20.27
N SER A 120 -17.22 2.60 -20.51
CA SER A 120 -17.03 3.53 -21.64
C SER A 120 -17.14 2.85 -23.00
N SER A 121 -16.72 1.59 -23.10
CA SER A 121 -16.83 0.78 -24.33
C SER A 121 -18.25 0.23 -24.57
N ILE A 122 -19.11 0.18 -23.54
CA ILE A 122 -20.51 -0.25 -23.66
C ILE A 122 -21.45 0.93 -23.97
N SER A 123 -21.07 2.18 -23.64
CA SER A 123 -21.91 3.37 -23.88
C SER A 123 -21.80 3.98 -25.28
N ALA A 124 -20.70 3.75 -26.00
CA ALA A 124 -20.49 4.26 -27.35
C ALA A 124 -21.55 3.78 -28.38
N PRO A 125 -21.98 2.50 -28.43
CA PRO A 125 -22.94 2.06 -29.45
C PRO A 125 -24.38 2.56 -29.24
N PHE A 126 -24.75 3.05 -28.05
CA PHE A 126 -26.11 3.56 -27.81
C PHE A 126 -26.32 4.98 -28.37
N LEU A 127 -25.27 5.81 -28.37
CA LEU A 127 -25.34 7.17 -28.93
C LEU A 127 -25.25 7.19 -30.46
N GLU A 128 -24.61 6.20 -31.10
CA GLU A 128 -24.59 6.05 -32.56
C GLU A 128 -25.91 5.52 -33.16
N LEU A 129 -26.71 4.79 -32.38
CA LEU A 129 -28.01 4.26 -32.83
C LEU A 129 -29.08 5.36 -32.95
N ILE A 130 -28.98 6.42 -32.14
CA ILE A 130 -29.96 7.51 -32.12
C ILE A 130 -29.73 8.47 -33.31
N THR A 131 -28.46 8.75 -33.66
CA THR A 131 -28.14 9.70 -34.74
C THR A 131 -28.45 9.14 -36.13
N THR A 132 -28.25 7.83 -36.34
CA THR A 132 -28.58 7.15 -37.61
C THR A 132 -30.08 6.98 -37.82
N SER A 133 -30.86 6.79 -36.76
CA SER A 133 -32.32 6.70 -36.85
C SER A 133 -32.98 8.04 -37.20
N THR A 134 -32.44 9.18 -36.75
CA THR A 134 -32.98 10.50 -37.10
C THR A 134 -32.63 10.95 -38.52
N ALA A 135 -31.56 10.43 -39.12
CA ALA A 135 -31.18 10.73 -40.50
C ALA A 135 -31.98 9.94 -41.55
N ALA A 136 -32.60 8.81 -41.17
CA ALA A 136 -33.42 7.99 -42.06
C ALA A 136 -34.88 8.45 -42.18
N ALA A 137 -35.33 9.39 -41.33
CA ALA A 137 -36.72 9.87 -41.31
C ALA A 137 -36.93 11.20 -42.08
N SER A 138 -35.92 11.67 -42.83
CA SER A 138 -35.95 12.95 -43.57
C SER A 138 -35.76 12.79 -45.08
N ASN A 139 -36.31 11.74 -45.70
CA ASN A 139 -36.47 11.61 -47.15
C ASN A 139 -37.90 11.18 -47.50
#